data_AF-A0A931VMZ9-F1
#
_entry.id   AF-A0A931VMZ9-F1
#
_cell.length_a   1.000
_cell.length_b   1.000
_cell.length_c   1.000
_cell.angle_alpha   90.00
_cell.angle_beta   90.00
_cell.angle_gamma   90.00
#
_symmetry.space_group_name_H-M   'P 1'
#
loop_
_entity.id
_entity.type
_entity.pdbx_description
1 polymer ?
#
loop_
_entity_poly.entity_id
_entity_poly.type
_entity_poly.pdbx_seq_one_letter_code
_entity_poly.pdbx_strand_id
1 'polypeptide(L)'
;MSDVRGVTSAFTQVLSDDAVYEYRADRWWAEGPPLAFVGCNPSLITWQAGARLDPTSANCEAIARRDGYAGVTVLNLWALRGTDPRELRRHPDPIGPGWAEAFDEAVRDVGFVVGAWGTAPYCAGTRVARRRIGEVVDRLVALGLEVRCLGQTADGEPRHLSLRGVSRGALPALQPLVGRTTTP
;
A
#
# COMPACT_ATOMS: atom_id res chain seq x y z
N MET A 1 -21.45 -6.82 8.86
CA MET A 1 -21.26 -8.25 9.19
C MET A 1 -20.18 -8.33 10.24
N SER A 2 -20.56 -8.57 11.51
CA SER A 2 -19.66 -8.63 12.65
C SER A 2 -18.79 -9.88 12.58
N ASP A 3 -17.47 -9.73 12.75
CA ASP A 3 -16.58 -10.85 13.00
C ASP A 3 -16.55 -11.17 14.51
N VAL A 4 -16.12 -12.38 14.85
CA VAL A 4 -16.45 -13.20 16.04
C VAL A 4 -16.03 -12.65 17.43
N ARG A 5 -15.84 -11.34 17.61
CA ARG A 5 -15.53 -10.72 18.92
C ARG A 5 -16.29 -9.43 19.24
N GLY A 6 -17.38 -9.12 18.53
CA GLY A 6 -18.20 -7.94 18.84
C GLY A 6 -17.53 -6.59 18.54
N VAL A 7 -16.38 -6.58 17.85
CA VAL A 7 -15.77 -5.36 17.32
C VAL A 7 -16.28 -5.15 15.90
N THR A 8 -17.00 -4.05 15.67
CA THR A 8 -17.41 -3.62 14.33
C THR A 8 -16.16 -3.27 13.53
N SER A 9 -15.97 -3.91 12.38
CA SER A 9 -14.92 -3.49 11.46
C SER A 9 -15.26 -2.11 10.89
N ALA A 10 -14.34 -1.16 11.05
CA ALA A 10 -14.47 0.18 10.51
C ALA A 10 -13.64 0.30 9.24
N PHE A 11 -14.14 1.05 8.27
CA PHE A 11 -13.46 1.33 7.01
C PHE A 11 -13.57 2.81 6.67
N THR A 12 -12.46 3.42 6.24
CA THR A 12 -12.40 4.82 5.82
C THR A 12 -11.54 4.99 4.57
N GLN A 13 -11.89 5.97 3.75
CA GLN A 13 -11.09 6.44 2.62
C GLN A 13 -10.90 7.94 2.72
N VAL A 14 -9.71 8.38 2.31
CA VAL A 14 -9.44 9.80 2.03
C VAL A 14 -9.40 9.94 0.50
N LEU A 15 -10.43 10.56 -0.06
CA LEU A 15 -10.61 10.78 -1.50
C LEU A 15 -10.47 12.27 -1.84
N SER A 16 -10.16 12.59 -3.08
CA SER A 16 -10.42 13.92 -3.63
C SER A 16 -11.93 14.18 -3.75
N ASP A 17 -12.34 15.44 -3.84
CA ASP A 17 -13.76 15.84 -3.95
C ASP A 17 -14.49 15.19 -5.13
N ASP A 18 -13.79 15.01 -6.26
CA ASP A 18 -14.27 14.35 -7.47
C ASP A 18 -14.08 12.82 -7.45
N ALA A 19 -13.49 12.30 -6.37
CA ALA A 19 -13.11 10.92 -6.17
C ALA A 19 -12.23 10.34 -7.30
N VAL A 20 -11.50 11.16 -8.06
CA VAL A 20 -10.51 10.71 -9.05
C VAL A 20 -9.29 10.10 -8.33
N TYR A 21 -8.94 10.66 -7.18
CA TYR A 21 -7.82 10.20 -6.35
C TYR A 21 -8.31 9.53 -5.07
N GLU A 22 -7.61 8.48 -4.66
CA GLU A 22 -7.66 7.92 -3.32
C GLU A 22 -6.26 8.04 -2.72
N TYR A 23 -6.16 8.84 -1.66
CA TYR A 23 -4.89 9.11 -1.00
C TYR A 23 -4.55 8.07 0.07
N ARG A 24 -5.58 7.51 0.71
CA ARG A 24 -5.46 6.58 1.82
C ARG A 24 -6.72 5.74 1.94
N ALA A 25 -6.55 4.46 2.23
CA ALA A 25 -7.65 3.58 2.64
C ALA A 25 -7.25 2.84 3.92
N ASP A 26 -8.15 2.79 4.89
CA ASP A 26 -7.88 2.17 6.16
C ASP A 26 -8.97 1.23 6.60
N ARG A 27 -8.58 0.18 7.31
CA ARG A 27 -9.52 -0.76 7.91
C ARG A 27 -9.05 -1.24 9.27
N TRP A 28 -9.93 -1.18 10.27
CA TRP A 28 -9.67 -1.67 11.62
C TRP A 28 -10.61 -2.80 12.01
N TRP A 29 -10.11 -3.68 12.87
CA TRP A 29 -10.87 -4.79 13.46
C TRP A 29 -10.63 -4.95 14.96
N ALA A 30 -9.77 -4.12 15.54
CA ALA A 30 -9.48 -4.03 16.95
C ALA A 30 -8.95 -2.62 17.27
N GLU A 31 -8.81 -2.31 18.55
CA GLU A 31 -8.05 -1.14 19.00
C GLU A 31 -6.54 -1.44 18.93
N GLY A 32 -5.75 -0.47 18.47
CA GLY A 32 -4.30 -0.59 18.36
C GLY A 32 -3.75 -0.04 17.03
N PRO A 33 -2.43 -0.20 16.78
CA PRO A 33 -1.79 0.36 15.60
C PRO A 33 -2.15 -0.43 14.32
N PRO A 34 -2.27 0.25 13.17
CA PRO A 34 -2.37 -0.40 11.88
C PRO A 34 -0.99 -0.81 11.35
N LEU A 35 -0.97 -1.77 10.44
CA LEU A 35 0.19 -2.02 9.57
C LEU A 35 0.03 -1.23 8.26
N ALA A 36 0.99 -0.38 7.93
CA ALA A 36 0.97 0.44 6.72
C ALA A 36 1.58 -0.29 5.51
N PHE A 37 0.90 -0.23 4.38
CA PHE A 37 1.33 -0.80 3.10
C PHE A 37 1.44 0.30 2.03
N VAL A 38 2.41 0.17 1.12
CA VAL A 38 2.55 1.03 -0.06
C VAL A 38 2.42 0.18 -1.33
N GLY A 39 1.26 0.25 -1.97
CA GLY A 39 0.95 -0.38 -3.25
C GLY A 39 1.33 0.48 -4.46
N CYS A 40 0.92 0.07 -5.67
CA CYS A 40 1.15 0.89 -6.86
C CYS A 40 0.13 2.02 -6.99
N ASN A 41 -1.14 1.69 -7.21
CA ASN A 41 -2.23 2.64 -7.36
C ASN A 41 -3.53 2.05 -6.78
N PRO A 42 -4.44 2.88 -6.26
CA PRO A 42 -5.73 2.43 -5.74
C PRO A 42 -6.56 1.75 -6.83
N SER A 43 -7.25 0.67 -6.46
CA SER A 43 -8.26 0.08 -7.33
C SER A 43 -9.63 0.74 -7.10
N LEU A 44 -10.54 0.61 -8.08
CA LEU A 44 -11.90 1.15 -7.98
C LEU A 44 -12.81 0.38 -7.01
N ILE A 45 -12.48 -0.89 -6.75
CA ILE A 45 -13.32 -1.84 -6.02
C ILE A 45 -12.81 -2.17 -4.62
N THR A 46 -11.66 -1.61 -4.26
CA THR A 46 -10.97 -1.95 -3.02
C THR A 46 -11.74 -1.34 -1.84
N TRP A 47 -12.08 -2.21 -0.89
CA TRP A 47 -12.65 -1.90 0.43
C TRP A 47 -14.08 -1.31 0.53
N GLN A 48 -14.97 -1.57 -0.42
CA GLN A 48 -16.38 -1.18 -0.24
C GLN A 48 -17.08 -2.00 0.86
N ALA A 49 -17.92 -1.35 1.69
CA ALA A 49 -18.69 -2.02 2.73
C ALA A 49 -19.60 -3.12 2.13
N GLY A 50 -19.40 -4.37 2.56
CA GLY A 50 -20.15 -5.53 2.06
C GLY A 50 -19.55 -6.18 0.80
N ALA A 51 -18.51 -5.61 0.20
CA ALA A 51 -17.78 -6.23 -0.91
C ALA A 51 -16.75 -7.25 -0.39
N ARG A 52 -16.55 -8.33 -1.15
CA ARG A 52 -15.44 -9.27 -0.90
C ARG A 52 -14.12 -8.54 -1.15
N LEU A 53 -13.20 -8.64 -0.20
CA LEU A 53 -11.84 -8.12 -0.38
C LEU A 53 -11.20 -8.68 -1.64
N ASP A 54 -10.58 -7.80 -2.42
CA ASP A 54 -9.69 -8.21 -3.49
C ASP A 54 -8.48 -8.98 -2.92
N PRO A 55 -7.76 -9.76 -3.74
CA PRO A 55 -6.63 -10.56 -3.28
C PRO A 55 -5.53 -9.77 -2.56
N THR A 56 -5.25 -8.53 -2.99
CA THR A 56 -4.22 -7.67 -2.38
C THR A 56 -4.66 -7.28 -0.97
N SER A 57 -5.85 -6.71 -0.86
CA SER A 57 -6.46 -6.28 0.40
C SER A 57 -6.56 -7.41 1.42
N ALA A 58 -6.95 -8.60 0.96
CA ALA A 58 -7.06 -9.76 1.82
C ALA A 58 -5.70 -10.30 2.31
N ASN A 59 -4.64 -10.12 1.52
CA ASN A 59 -3.29 -10.49 1.95
C ASN A 59 -2.68 -9.43 2.87
N CYS A 60 -2.95 -8.14 2.66
CA CYS A 60 -2.58 -7.08 3.63
C CYS A 60 -3.19 -7.37 5.01
N GLU A 61 -4.50 -7.66 5.07
CA GLU A 61 -5.17 -8.02 6.32
C GLU A 61 -4.56 -9.30 6.94
N ALA A 62 -4.28 -10.31 6.13
CA ALA A 62 -3.70 -11.56 6.63
C ALA A 62 -2.32 -11.34 7.28
N ILE A 63 -1.46 -10.53 6.67
CA ILE A 63 -0.14 -10.18 7.20
C ILE A 63 -0.29 -9.38 8.49
N ALA A 64 -1.12 -8.34 8.48
CA ALA A 64 -1.36 -7.50 9.65
C ALA A 64 -1.89 -8.30 10.84
N ARG A 65 -2.87 -9.20 10.62
CA ARG A 65 -3.40 -10.08 11.67
C ARG A 65 -2.37 -11.09 12.17
N ARG A 66 -1.60 -11.69 11.27
CA ARG A 66 -0.52 -12.63 11.63
C ARG A 66 0.51 -11.95 12.54
N ASP A 67 0.82 -10.69 12.25
CA ASP A 67 1.86 -9.93 12.93
C ASP A 67 1.32 -9.10 14.12
N GLY A 68 0.05 -9.31 14.50
CA GLY A 68 -0.55 -8.74 15.73
C GLY A 68 -1.08 -7.30 15.63
N TYR A 69 -1.24 -6.77 14.42
CA TYR A 69 -1.79 -5.43 14.20
C TYR A 69 -3.32 -5.39 14.29
N ALA A 70 -3.84 -4.22 14.64
CA ALA A 70 -5.27 -3.98 14.85
C ALA A 70 -6.02 -3.51 13.59
N GLY A 71 -5.27 -3.20 12.53
CA GLY A 71 -5.81 -2.75 11.26
C GLY A 71 -4.76 -2.72 10.15
N VAL A 72 -5.19 -2.25 8.98
CA VAL A 72 -4.32 -1.89 7.85
C VAL A 72 -4.53 -0.45 7.44
N THR A 73 -3.46 0.18 7.01
CA THR A 73 -3.47 1.43 6.25
C THR A 73 -2.84 1.15 4.90
N VAL A 74 -3.54 1.46 3.81
CA VAL A 74 -3.06 1.27 2.44
C VAL A 74 -2.84 2.64 1.81
N LEU A 75 -1.58 2.87 1.45
CA LEU A 75 -1.10 3.98 0.65
C LEU A 75 -0.63 3.43 -0.69
N ASN A 76 -0.38 4.32 -1.65
CA ASN A 76 0.06 3.93 -2.98
C ASN A 76 1.11 4.91 -3.51
N LEU A 77 1.95 4.46 -4.45
CA LEU A 77 2.88 5.34 -5.17
C LEU A 77 2.12 6.45 -5.91
N TRP A 78 0.95 6.14 -6.45
CA TRP A 78 0.09 7.03 -7.22
C TRP A 78 -1.29 7.07 -6.60
N ALA A 79 -1.95 8.22 -6.50
CA ALA A 79 -3.32 8.29 -5.95
C ALA A 79 -4.41 8.04 -6.99
N LEU A 80 -4.08 8.12 -8.28
CA LEU A 80 -5.06 7.93 -9.34
C LEU A 80 -5.70 6.54 -9.25
N ARG A 81 -7.02 6.53 -9.06
CA ARG A 81 -7.79 5.28 -8.95
C ARG A 81 -7.93 4.64 -10.32
N GLY A 82 -7.70 3.33 -10.39
CA GLY A 82 -7.82 2.59 -11.65
C GLY A 82 -7.44 1.12 -11.52
N THR A 83 -7.98 0.29 -12.40
CA THR A 83 -7.71 -1.16 -12.42
C THR A 83 -6.52 -1.53 -13.31
N ASP A 84 -6.14 -0.68 -14.28
CA ASP A 84 -4.95 -0.86 -15.13
C ASP A 84 -3.91 0.25 -14.82
N PRO A 85 -2.75 -0.09 -14.24
CA PRO A 85 -1.65 0.85 -14.01
C PRO A 85 -1.17 1.59 -15.27
N ARG A 86 -1.47 1.10 -16.47
CA ARG A 86 -1.14 1.81 -17.72
C ARG A 86 -1.88 3.14 -17.88
N GLU A 87 -3.02 3.32 -17.21
CA GLU A 87 -3.77 4.58 -17.23
C GLU A 87 -3.00 5.69 -16.50
N LEU A 88 -2.11 5.35 -15.55
CA LEU A 88 -1.24 6.32 -14.87
C LEU A 88 -0.41 7.15 -15.86
N ARG A 89 -0.02 6.54 -17.00
CA ARG A 89 0.74 7.22 -18.06
C ARG A 89 -0.07 8.29 -18.77
N ARG A 90 -1.38 8.09 -18.87
CA ARG A 90 -2.28 8.94 -19.67
C ARG A 90 -2.84 10.10 -18.86
N HIS A 91 -2.72 10.03 -17.53
CA HIS A 91 -3.13 11.11 -16.65
C HIS A 91 -2.02 12.16 -16.51
N PRO A 92 -2.34 13.47 -16.61
CA PRO A 92 -1.33 14.53 -16.48
C PRO A 92 -0.72 14.61 -15.09
N ASP A 93 -1.49 14.26 -14.06
CA ASP A 93 -1.05 14.21 -12.66
C ASP A 93 -1.59 12.94 -11.99
N PRO A 94 -0.90 11.79 -12.05
CA PRO A 94 -1.36 10.57 -11.40
C PRO A 94 -1.09 10.55 -9.88
N ILE A 95 -0.39 11.55 -9.34
CA ILE A 95 -0.08 11.66 -7.91
C ILE A 95 -1.25 12.32 -7.19
N GLY A 96 -1.77 13.42 -7.74
CA GLY A 96 -2.86 14.18 -7.16
C GLY A 96 -2.40 15.12 -6.01
N PRO A 97 -3.11 16.23 -5.78
CA PRO A 97 -2.63 17.32 -4.93
C PRO A 97 -2.54 16.97 -3.43
N GLY A 98 -3.45 16.15 -2.92
CA GLY A 98 -3.49 15.77 -1.50
C GLY A 98 -2.59 14.60 -1.10
N TRP A 99 -1.84 14.01 -2.04
CA TRP A 99 -1.10 12.77 -1.77
C TRP A 99 -0.05 12.94 -0.67
N ALA A 100 0.71 14.04 -0.71
CA ALA A 100 1.82 14.26 0.21
C ALA A 100 1.34 14.39 1.66
N GLU A 101 0.32 15.21 1.89
CA GLU A 101 -0.24 15.45 3.21
C GLU A 101 -0.84 14.17 3.81
N ALA A 102 -1.67 13.46 3.04
CA ALA A 102 -2.28 12.22 3.48
C ALA A 102 -1.24 11.11 3.73
N PHE A 103 -0.17 11.06 2.93
CA PHE A 103 0.91 10.09 3.12
C PHE A 103 1.65 10.37 4.44
N ASP A 104 2.05 11.61 4.69
CA ASP A 104 2.80 11.99 5.89
C ASP A 104 1.96 11.82 7.16
N GLU A 105 0.65 12.12 7.09
CA GLU A 105 -0.27 11.86 8.18
C GLU A 105 -0.39 10.36 8.49
N ALA A 106 -0.54 9.54 7.45
CA ALA A 106 -0.76 8.10 7.60
C ALA A 106 0.44 7.34 8.18
N VAL A 107 1.66 7.81 7.92
CA VAL A 107 2.89 7.13 8.37
C VAL A 107 3.50 7.76 9.62
N ARG A 108 2.89 8.79 10.21
CA ARG A 108 3.47 9.51 11.36
C ARG A 108 3.77 8.61 12.56
N ASP A 109 2.87 7.66 12.84
CA ASP A 109 2.91 6.83 14.06
C ASP A 109 3.18 5.34 13.77
N VAL A 110 3.70 5.02 12.58
CA VAL A 110 4.03 3.63 12.20
C VAL A 110 5.52 3.36 12.40
N GLY A 111 5.89 2.14 12.79
CA GLY A 111 7.31 1.78 13.00
C GLY A 111 8.07 1.50 11.69
N PHE A 112 7.36 1.12 10.63
CA PHE A 112 7.89 0.87 9.29
C PHE A 112 6.71 0.80 8.31
N VAL A 113 7.00 0.80 7.01
CA VAL A 113 5.99 0.53 5.96
C VAL A 113 6.30 -0.74 5.19
N VAL A 114 5.26 -1.41 4.68
CA VAL A 114 5.40 -2.59 3.83
C VAL A 114 5.24 -2.20 2.36
N GLY A 115 6.35 -2.22 1.60
CA GLY A 115 6.32 -2.07 0.16
C GLY A 115 5.63 -3.25 -0.52
N ALA A 116 4.75 -2.95 -1.47
CA ALA A 116 3.91 -3.91 -2.18
C ALA A 116 3.58 -3.47 -3.62
N TRP A 117 4.33 -2.54 -4.22
CA TRP A 117 3.99 -1.96 -5.53
C TRP A 117 4.23 -2.87 -6.74
N GLY A 118 5.02 -3.94 -6.61
CA GLY A 118 5.19 -4.93 -7.66
C GLY A 118 5.95 -4.43 -8.89
N THR A 119 5.66 -5.05 -10.04
CA THR A 119 6.41 -4.85 -11.30
C THR A 119 5.54 -4.33 -12.44
N ALA A 120 4.32 -3.89 -12.15
CA ALA A 120 3.44 -3.37 -13.21
C ALA A 120 4.07 -2.13 -13.88
N PRO A 121 3.77 -1.87 -15.17
CA PRO A 121 4.23 -0.66 -15.84
C PRO A 121 3.86 0.58 -15.03
N TYR A 122 4.78 1.55 -14.93
CA TYR A 122 4.65 2.76 -14.08
C TYR A 122 4.71 2.53 -12.57
N CYS A 123 4.81 1.28 -12.12
CA CYS A 123 5.10 0.91 -10.73
C CYS A 123 6.54 0.41 -10.55
N ALA A 124 7.20 0.01 -11.64
CA ALA A 124 8.61 -0.39 -11.67
C ALA A 124 9.22 -0.23 -13.08
N GLY A 125 10.55 -0.33 -13.18
CA GLY A 125 11.29 -0.49 -14.44
C GLY A 125 11.38 0.73 -15.35
N THR A 126 10.41 1.65 -15.31
CA THR A 126 10.44 2.91 -16.10
C THR A 126 11.17 4.03 -15.36
N ARG A 127 11.68 5.03 -16.07
CA ARG A 127 12.31 6.22 -15.46
C ARG A 127 11.35 6.94 -14.51
N VAL A 128 10.09 7.08 -14.90
CA VAL A 128 9.04 7.71 -14.10
C VAL A 128 8.79 6.91 -12.81
N ALA A 129 8.65 5.59 -12.92
CA ALA A 129 8.47 4.72 -11.75
C ALA A 129 9.66 4.80 -10.80
N ARG A 130 10.90 4.71 -11.32
CA ARG A 130 12.13 4.79 -10.51
C ARG A 130 12.21 6.10 -9.74
N ARG A 131 11.97 7.23 -10.41
CA ARG A 131 11.94 8.55 -9.76
C ARG A 131 10.88 8.59 -8.67
N ARG A 132 9.67 8.13 -8.96
CA ARG A 132 8.58 8.14 -8.00
C ARG A 132 8.86 7.29 -6.78
N ILE A 133 9.38 6.08 -6.98
CA ILE A 133 9.74 5.20 -5.87
C ILE A 133 10.88 5.81 -5.05
N GLY A 134 11.88 6.44 -5.70
CA GLY A 134 12.92 7.20 -5.04
C GLY A 134 12.34 8.29 -4.14
N GLU A 135 11.46 9.14 -4.66
CA GLU A 135 10.78 10.20 -3.89
C GLU A 135 10.03 9.65 -2.67
N VAL A 136 9.31 8.52 -2.82
CA VAL A 136 8.56 7.89 -1.72
C VAL A 136 9.52 7.30 -0.68
N VAL A 137 10.57 6.61 -1.11
CA VAL A 137 11.57 6.01 -0.21
C VAL A 137 12.35 7.09 0.53
N ASP A 138 12.82 8.13 -0.16
CA ASP A 138 13.54 9.25 0.43
C ASP A 138 12.68 9.99 1.46
N ARG A 139 11.39 10.18 1.18
CA ARG A 139 10.42 10.74 2.13
C ARG A 139 10.28 9.87 3.38
N LEU A 140 10.18 8.55 3.23
CA LEU A 140 10.11 7.62 4.36
C LEU A 140 11.40 7.65 5.20
N VAL A 141 12.55 7.66 4.54
CA VAL A 141 13.86 7.78 5.21
C VAL A 141 13.98 9.10 5.97
N ALA A 142 13.51 10.21 5.39
CA ALA A 142 13.50 11.51 6.06
C ALA A 142 12.60 11.53 7.31
N LEU A 143 11.58 10.67 7.36
CA LEU A 143 10.72 10.43 8.53
C LEU A 143 11.28 9.37 9.49
N GLY A 144 12.47 8.81 9.22
CA GLY A 144 13.09 7.78 10.04
C GLY A 144 12.46 6.40 9.89
N LEU A 145 11.71 6.16 8.81
CA LEU A 145 10.97 4.92 8.58
C LEU A 145 11.73 3.97 7.65
N GLU A 146 11.74 2.69 8.03
CA GLU A 146 12.22 1.61 7.17
C GLU A 146 11.13 1.14 6.18
N VAL A 147 11.57 0.64 5.03
CA VAL A 147 10.70 -0.12 4.12
C VAL A 147 10.99 -1.61 4.28
N ARG A 148 9.93 -2.38 4.54
CA ARG A 148 9.96 -3.85 4.54
C ARG A 148 9.13 -4.40 3.40
N CYS A 149 9.31 -5.67 3.06
CA CYS A 149 8.51 -6.35 2.04
C CYS A 149 8.44 -7.85 2.32
N LEU A 150 7.51 -8.57 1.68
CA LEU A 150 7.47 -10.04 1.74
C LEU A 150 8.58 -10.71 0.91
N GLY A 151 9.25 -9.95 0.06
CA GLY A 151 10.12 -10.48 -0.98
C GLY A 151 10.40 -9.43 -2.04
N GLN A 152 11.53 -9.58 -2.71
CA GLN A 152 11.91 -8.74 -3.85
C GLN A 152 11.81 -9.51 -5.17
N THR A 153 11.58 -8.78 -6.25
CA THR A 153 11.67 -9.28 -7.63
C THR A 153 13.14 -9.38 -8.04
N ALA A 154 13.41 -9.90 -9.25
CA ALA A 154 14.78 -9.93 -9.79
C ALA A 154 15.38 -8.51 -9.93
N ASP A 155 14.53 -7.52 -10.17
CA ASP A 155 14.92 -6.10 -10.28
C ASP A 155 15.01 -5.39 -8.92
N GLY A 156 14.87 -6.13 -7.81
CA GLY A 156 14.96 -5.58 -6.46
C GLY A 156 13.69 -4.87 -5.95
N GLU A 157 12.58 -4.94 -6.68
CA GLU A 157 11.33 -4.28 -6.29
C GLU A 157 10.51 -5.15 -5.32
N PRO A 158 9.84 -4.57 -4.31
CA PRO A 158 8.86 -5.29 -3.50
C PRO A 158 7.83 -6.03 -4.33
N ARG A 159 7.62 -7.31 -4.02
CA ARG A 159 6.60 -8.13 -4.68
C ARG A 159 5.20 -7.60 -4.39
N HIS A 160 4.35 -7.64 -5.41
CA HIS A 160 2.93 -7.33 -5.26
C HIS A 160 2.22 -8.36 -4.37
N LEU A 161 1.19 -7.92 -3.64
CA LEU A 161 0.48 -8.78 -2.68
C LEU A 161 -0.70 -9.56 -3.26
N SER A 162 -1.03 -9.47 -4.55
CA SER A 162 -2.06 -10.33 -5.18
C SER A 162 -1.65 -11.81 -5.33
N LEU A 163 -0.70 -12.31 -4.53
CA LEU A 163 -0.04 -13.62 -4.57
C LEU A 163 -0.99 -14.80 -4.85
N ARG A 164 -1.25 -15.08 -6.13
CA ARG A 164 -2.19 -16.14 -6.55
C ARG A 164 -1.60 -17.52 -6.23
N GLY A 165 -2.43 -18.39 -5.66
CA GLY A 165 -2.03 -19.77 -5.33
C GLY A 165 -1.15 -19.92 -4.09
N VAL A 166 -0.84 -18.82 -3.39
CA VAL A 166 -0.12 -18.86 -2.11
C VAL A 166 -1.13 -18.89 -0.97
N SER A 167 -1.04 -19.89 -0.09
CA SER A 167 -1.85 -19.93 1.13
C SER A 167 -1.43 -18.81 2.08
N ARG A 168 -2.40 -18.12 2.69
CA ARG A 168 -2.14 -17.02 3.64
C ARG A 168 -1.33 -17.46 4.86
N GLY A 169 -1.50 -18.71 5.29
CA GLY A 169 -0.70 -19.29 6.38
C GLY A 169 0.76 -19.58 6.00
N ALA A 170 1.11 -19.48 4.72
CA ALA A 170 2.46 -19.70 4.19
C ALA A 170 3.12 -18.40 3.69
N LEU A 171 2.56 -17.23 4.01
CA LEU A 171 3.18 -15.96 3.66
C LEU A 171 4.52 -15.80 4.39
N PRO A 172 5.61 -15.43 3.70
CA PRO A 172 6.93 -15.23 4.32
C PRO A 172 6.91 -14.15 5.41
N ALA A 173 7.91 -14.18 6.29
CA ALA A 173 8.15 -13.05 7.20
C ALA A 173 8.50 -11.78 6.42
N LEU A 174 8.18 -10.62 6.99
CA LEU A 174 8.59 -9.33 6.43
C LEU A 174 10.11 -9.17 6.58
N GLN A 175 10.77 -8.76 5.51
CA GLN A 175 12.22 -8.53 5.46
C GLN A 175 12.52 -7.08 5.03
N PRO A 176 13.65 -6.50 5.44
CA PRO A 176 14.08 -5.19 4.95
C PRO A 176 14.16 -5.14 3.42
N LEU A 177 13.78 -4.01 2.82
CA LEU A 177 14.03 -3.74 1.41
C LEU A 177 15.53 -3.44 1.22
N VAL A 178 16.26 -4.34 0.55
CA VAL A 178 17.71 -4.17 0.33
C VAL A 178 18.04 -3.78 -1.11
N GLY A 179 19.21 -3.17 -1.32
CA GLY A 179 19.76 -2.95 -2.67
C GLY A 179 19.18 -1.78 -3.46
N ARG A 180 18.31 -0.96 -2.86
CA ARG A 180 18.08 0.40 -3.37
C ARG A 180 19.18 1.32 -2.87
N THR A 181 20.21 1.52 -3.68
CA THR A 181 21.09 2.68 -3.53
C THR A 181 20.26 3.92 -3.79
N THR A 182 20.01 4.70 -2.73
CA THR A 182 19.57 6.09 -2.83
C THR A 182 20.75 6.90 -3.34
N THR A 183 21.05 6.78 -4.64
CA THR A 183 22.01 7.68 -5.29
C THR A 183 21.23 8.75 -6.06
N PRO A 184 21.56 10.05 -5.88
CA PRO A 184 20.81 11.18 -6.44
C PRO A 184 20.63 11.16 -7.96
#